data_AF-A0AB35M9C8-F1
#
_entry.id   AF-A0AB35M9C8-F1
#
_cell.length_a   1.000
_cell.length_b   1.000
_cell.length_c   1.000
_cell.angle_alpha   90.00
_cell.angle_beta   90.00
_cell.angle_gamma   90.00
#
_symmetry.space_group_name_H-M   'P 1'
#
loop_
_entity.id
_entity.type
_entity.pdbx_description
1 polymer ?
#
loop_
_entity_poly.entity_id
_entity_poly.type
_entity_poly.pdbx_seq_one_letter_code
_entity_poly.pdbx_strand_id
1 'polypeptide(L)'
;MLELDIIKLHVRLEPDFSEDDQLLETYSNAARRVIEGRTGRTLYETHDAIPAEGDEHALVIDDDITTAMLLLIGHWYETREAVVIGTITSEVPMAVGALVDHYTHYHFA
;
A
#
# COMPACT_ATOMS: atom_id res chain seq x y z
N MET A 1 1.57 -2.06 9.75
CA MET A 1 1.47 -3.08 8.69
C MET A 1 -0.01 -3.38 8.56
N LEU A 2 -0.52 -3.63 7.36
CA LEU A 2 -1.93 -4.01 7.23
C LEU A 2 -2.15 -5.40 7.84
N GLU A 3 -3.28 -5.58 8.50
CA GLU A 3 -3.68 -6.86 9.06
C GLU A 3 -3.84 -7.92 7.96
N LEU A 4 -3.30 -9.12 8.20
CA LEU A 4 -3.31 -10.21 7.21
C LEU A 4 -4.73 -10.59 6.80
N ASP A 5 -5.69 -10.59 7.74
CA ASP A 5 -7.09 -10.93 7.46
C ASP A 5 -7.71 -9.99 6.41
N ILE A 6 -7.37 -8.70 6.46
CA ILE A 6 -7.85 -7.70 5.50
C ILE A 6 -7.21 -7.94 4.12
N ILE A 7 -5.91 -8.23 4.10
CA ILE A 7 -5.20 -8.53 2.85
C ILE A 7 -5.76 -9.80 2.20
N LYS A 8 -5.92 -10.88 2.98
CA LYS A 8 -6.49 -12.15 2.52
C LYS A 8 -7.88 -11.98 1.94
N LEU A 9 -8.74 -11.23 2.63
CA LEU A 9 -10.07 -10.90 2.13
C LEU A 9 -9.99 -10.16 0.78
N HIS A 10 -9.07 -9.21 0.63
CA HIS A 10 -8.89 -8.45 -0.61
C HIS A 10 -8.44 -9.33 -1.79
N VAL A 11 -7.48 -10.23 -1.56
CA VAL A 11 -6.97 -11.17 -2.58
C VAL A 11 -7.78 -12.46 -2.70
N ARG A 12 -8.93 -12.54 -2.00
CA ARG A 12 -9.88 -13.67 -2.03
C ARG A 12 -9.28 -14.99 -1.54
N LEU A 13 -8.44 -14.93 -0.52
CA LEU A 13 -7.95 -16.09 0.21
C LEU A 13 -8.84 -16.37 1.43
N GLU A 14 -8.94 -17.64 1.81
CA GLU A 14 -9.62 -18.06 3.04
C GLU A 14 -8.82 -17.58 4.27
N PRO A 15 -9.48 -17.23 5.40
CA PRO A 15 -8.80 -16.71 6.58
C PRO A 15 -7.77 -17.68 7.20
N ASP A 16 -8.05 -18.99 7.14
CA ASP A 16 -7.20 -20.06 7.68
C ASP A 16 -6.08 -20.51 6.71
N PHE A 17 -6.05 -19.97 5.48
CA PHE A 17 -4.97 -20.22 4.54
C PHE A 17 -3.72 -19.44 4.97
N SER A 18 -2.66 -20.15 5.38
CA SER A 18 -1.44 -19.55 5.93
C SER A 18 -0.20 -19.71 5.05
N GLU A 19 -0.28 -20.42 3.92
CA GLU A 19 0.90 -20.70 3.08
C GLU A 19 1.50 -19.43 2.48
N ASP A 20 0.66 -18.41 2.21
CA ASP A 20 1.09 -17.15 1.62
C ASP A 20 1.31 -16.02 2.64
N ASP A 21 1.17 -16.28 3.95
CA ASP A 21 1.26 -15.21 4.97
C ASP A 21 2.55 -14.41 4.85
N GLN A 22 3.69 -15.09 4.73
CA GLN A 22 5.00 -14.45 4.56
C GLN A 22 5.09 -13.61 3.26
N LEU A 23 4.43 -14.07 2.19
CA LEU A 23 4.38 -13.34 0.93
C LEU A 23 3.53 -12.07 1.06
N LEU A 24 2.36 -12.18 1.71
CA LEU A 24 1.46 -11.06 1.93
C LEU A 24 2.07 -10.01 2.86
N GLU A 25 2.79 -10.41 3.91
CA GLU A 25 3.58 -9.49 4.75
C GLU A 25 4.63 -8.75 3.91
N THR A 26 5.32 -9.46 3.01
CA THR A 26 6.32 -8.87 2.13
C THR A 26 5.68 -7.82 1.21
N TYR A 27 4.52 -8.11 0.63
CA TYR A 27 3.77 -7.15 -0.19
C TYR A 27 3.22 -5.98 0.61
N SER A 28 2.75 -6.20 1.85
CA SER A 28 2.32 -5.11 2.73
C SER A 28 3.46 -4.13 3.00
N ASN A 29 4.65 -4.65 3.28
CA ASN A 29 5.86 -3.85 3.49
C ASN A 29 6.32 -3.13 2.21
N ALA A 30 6.22 -3.78 1.05
CA ALA A 30 6.55 -3.16 -0.23
C ALA A 30 5.56 -2.03 -0.59
N ALA A 31 4.25 -2.28 -0.42
CA ALA A 31 3.19 -1.31 -0.68
C ALA A 31 3.37 -0.07 0.19
N ARG A 32 3.67 -0.25 1.48
CA ARG A 32 4.00 0.84 2.40
C ARG A 32 5.11 1.73 1.84
N ARG A 33 6.25 1.14 1.44
CA ARG A 33 7.39 1.90 0.89
C ARG A 33 7.05 2.63 -0.40
N VAL A 34 6.20 2.05 -1.25
CA VAL A 34 5.72 2.70 -2.47
C VAL A 34 4.89 3.94 -2.13
N ILE A 35 3.98 3.85 -1.15
CA ILE A 35 3.17 4.99 -0.72
C ILE A 35 4.01 6.05 -0.02
N GLU A 36 4.93 5.67 0.88
CA GLU A 36 5.87 6.59 1.52
C GLU A 36 6.71 7.34 0.47
N GLY A 37 7.24 6.63 -0.53
CA GLY A 37 8.00 7.23 -1.62
C GLY A 37 7.18 8.13 -2.55
N ARG A 38 5.91 7.79 -2.79
CA ARG A 38 5.02 8.60 -3.63
C ARG A 38 4.59 9.88 -2.93
N THR A 39 4.22 9.79 -1.66
CA THR A 39 3.73 10.93 -0.86
C THR A 39 4.85 11.79 -0.28
N GLY A 40 6.07 11.24 -0.13
CA GLY A 40 7.15 11.89 0.60
C GLY A 40 6.93 11.92 2.12
N ARG A 41 6.05 11.05 2.64
CA ARG A 41 5.64 11.01 4.05
C ARG A 41 5.99 9.69 4.71
N THR A 42 6.24 9.71 6.01
CA THR A 42 6.46 8.51 6.83
C THR A 42 5.12 7.98 7.32
N LEU A 43 4.81 6.71 7.06
CA LEU A 43 3.53 6.12 7.46
C LEU A 43 3.56 5.62 8.92
N TYR A 44 2.50 5.89 9.67
CA TYR A 44 2.31 5.41 11.04
C TYR A 44 0.96 4.69 11.17
N GLU A 45 0.92 3.59 11.92
CA GLU A 45 -0.32 2.81 12.11
C GLU A 45 -1.36 3.58 12.92
N THR A 46 -0.90 4.35 13.90
CA THR A 46 -1.75 5.15 14.79
C THR A 46 -1.03 6.45 15.12
N HIS A 47 -1.80 7.43 15.62
CA HIS A 47 -1.21 8.69 16.10
C HIS A 47 -0.22 8.47 17.25
N ASP A 48 -0.46 7.47 18.10
CA ASP A 48 0.41 7.15 19.24
C ASP A 48 1.74 6.51 18.83
N ALA A 49 1.84 6.01 17.59
CA ALA A 49 3.08 5.48 17.05
C ALA A 49 4.05 6.59 16.57
N ILE A 50 3.58 7.84 16.49
CA ILE A 50 4.43 8.98 16.12
C ILE A 50 5.40 9.27 17.28
N PRO A 51 6.71 9.44 17.02
CA PRO A 51 7.68 9.76 18.06
C PRO A 51 7.28 11.00 18.86
N ALA A 52 7.57 11.00 20.17
CA ALA A 52 7.27 12.15 21.05
C ALA A 52 8.00 13.43 20.63
N GLU A 53 9.15 13.30 19.96
CA GLU A 53 9.92 14.40 19.36
C GLU A 53 9.20 15.03 18.14
N GLY A 54 8.17 14.36 17.61
CA GLY A 54 7.45 14.72 16.40
C GLY A 54 8.13 14.24 15.11
N ASP A 55 7.32 14.12 14.05
CA ASP A 55 7.79 13.90 12.67
C ASP A 55 6.95 14.80 11.75
N GLU A 56 7.59 15.79 11.13
CA GLU A 56 6.95 16.76 10.22
C GLU A 56 6.28 16.07 9.03
N HIS A 57 6.81 14.92 8.63
CA HIS A 57 6.35 14.13 7.50
C HIS A 57 5.44 12.98 7.94
N ALA A 58 5.00 12.94 9.19
CA ALA A 58 4.10 11.90 9.67
C ALA A 58 2.79 11.88 8.87
N LEU A 59 2.36 10.69 8.48
CA LEU A 59 1.04 10.42 7.94
C LEU A 59 0.51 9.15 8.62
N VAL A 60 -0.63 9.27 9.29
CA VAL A 60 -1.32 8.10 9.87
C VAL A 60 -2.04 7.37 8.74
N ILE A 61 -1.96 6.04 8.73
CA ILE A 61 -2.65 5.19 7.77
C ILE A 61 -4.16 5.34 8.01
N ASP A 62 -4.86 5.89 7.01
CA ASP A 62 -6.31 6.00 6.94
C ASP A 62 -6.89 5.05 5.87
N ASP A 63 -8.18 5.20 5.59
CA ASP A 63 -8.89 4.34 4.63
C ASP A 63 -8.38 4.52 3.19
N ASP A 64 -7.95 5.73 2.81
CA ASP A 64 -7.42 6.03 1.47
C ASP A 64 -6.07 5.35 1.28
N ILE A 65 -5.16 5.49 2.26
CA ILE A 65 -3.85 4.83 2.27
C ILE A 65 -4.00 3.31 2.32
N THR A 66 -4.91 2.80 3.15
CA THR A 66 -5.20 1.37 3.24
C THR A 66 -5.67 0.83 1.90
N THR A 67 -6.62 1.49 1.25
CA THR A 67 -7.15 1.09 -0.06
C THR A 67 -6.07 1.12 -1.13
N ALA A 68 -5.23 2.16 -1.14
CA ALA A 68 -4.12 2.29 -2.09
C ALA A 68 -3.10 1.15 -1.93
N MET A 69 -2.76 0.79 -0.69
CA MET A 69 -1.87 -0.33 -0.40
C MET A 69 -2.49 -1.66 -0.84
N LEU A 70 -3.79 -1.88 -0.60
CA LEU A 70 -4.48 -3.10 -1.02
C LEU A 70 -4.49 -3.26 -2.55
N LEU A 71 -4.74 -2.18 -3.29
CA LEU A 71 -4.68 -2.21 -4.77
C LEU A 71 -3.30 -2.61 -5.29
N LEU A 72 -2.22 -2.13 -4.65
CA LEU A 72 -0.84 -2.55 -5.00
C LEU A 72 -0.62 -4.04 -4.70
N ILE A 73 -1.03 -4.49 -3.51
CA ILE A 73 -0.87 -5.89 -3.08
C ILE A 73 -1.65 -6.83 -4.00
N GLY A 74 -2.92 -6.53 -4.30
CA GLY A 74 -3.74 -7.32 -5.20
C GLY A 74 -3.14 -7.41 -6.61
N HIS A 75 -2.58 -6.30 -7.10
CA HIS A 75 -1.91 -6.30 -8.40
C HIS A 75 -0.68 -7.22 -8.42
N TRP A 76 0.20 -7.15 -7.41
CA TRP A 76 1.40 -8.00 -7.35
C TRP A 76 1.08 -9.47 -7.08
N TYR A 77 0.02 -9.75 -6.33
CA TYR A 77 -0.41 -11.11 -6.05
C TYR A 77 -0.92 -11.82 -7.31
N GLU A 78 -1.74 -11.13 -8.11
CA GLU A 78 -2.30 -11.63 -9.37
C GLU A 78 -1.27 -11.61 -10.52
N THR A 79 -0.43 -10.57 -10.60
CA THR A 79 0.53 -10.37 -11.70
C THR A 79 1.96 -10.48 -11.19
N ARG A 80 2.57 -11.66 -11.39
CA ARG A 80 3.94 -11.97 -10.96
C ARG A 80 4.99 -11.77 -12.05
N GLU A 81 4.61 -11.14 -13.16
CA GLU A 81 5.47 -10.87 -14.30
C GLU A 81 5.73 -9.36 -14.41
N ALA A 82 6.96 -9.00 -14.80
CA ALA A 82 7.31 -7.60 -15.00
C ALA A 82 6.61 -6.98 -16.24
N VAL A 83 6.20 -7.81 -17.21
CA VAL A 83 5.54 -7.40 -18.45
C VAL A 83 4.54 -8.47 -18.87
N VAL A 84 3.27 -8.10 -19.02
CA VAL A 84 2.25 -8.96 -19.61
C VAL A 84 2.13 -8.62 -21.10
N ILE A 85 2.42 -9.58 -21.99
CA ILE A 85 2.38 -9.39 -23.44
C ILE A 85 1.03 -9.88 -23.99
N GLY A 86 0.40 -9.10 -24.87
CA GLY A 86 -0.82 -9.52 -25.59
C GLY A 86 -2.14 -9.12 -24.94
N THR A 87 -2.09 -8.39 -23.82
CA THR A 87 -3.24 -7.71 -23.22
C THR A 87 -3.06 -6.20 -23.33
N ILE A 88 -4.14 -5.46 -23.57
CA ILE A 88 -4.11 -4.00 -23.51
C ILE A 88 -4.10 -3.64 -22.02
N THR A 89 -2.96 -3.16 -21.51
CA THR A 89 -2.87 -2.60 -20.18
C THR A 89 -3.20 -1.11 -20.24
N SER A 90 -4.20 -0.68 -19.46
CA SER A 90 -4.52 0.73 -19.26
C SER A 90 -4.54 1.01 -17.77
N GLU A 91 -3.95 2.12 -17.34
CA GLU A 91 -4.13 2.57 -15.95
C GLU A 91 -5.62 2.82 -15.68
N VAL A 92 -6.08 2.31 -14.54
CA VAL A 92 -7.46 2.56 -14.09
C VAL A 92 -7.52 4.02 -13.62
N PRO A 93 -8.45 4.85 -14.15
CA PRO A 93 -8.48 6.29 -13.85
C PRO A 93 -8.58 6.67 -12.37
N MET A 94 -9.04 5.76 -11.51
CA MET A 94 -9.22 5.95 -10.06
C MET A 94 -8.38 4.93 -9.25
N ALA A 95 -7.14 4.70 -9.69
CA ALA A 95 -6.21 3.78 -9.04
C ALA A 95 -5.46 4.45 -7.86
N VAL A 96 -4.31 3.88 -7.49
CA VAL A 96 -3.45 4.32 -6.39
C VAL A 96 -3.22 5.84 -6.39
N GLY A 97 -2.94 6.46 -7.54
CA GLY A 97 -2.67 7.89 -7.63
C GLY A 97 -3.84 8.77 -7.20
N ALA A 98 -5.06 8.43 -7.63
CA ALA A 98 -6.25 9.19 -7.26
C ALA A 98 -6.51 9.19 -5.74
N LEU A 99 -5.99 8.18 -5.02
CA LEU A 99 -6.12 8.05 -3.57
C LEU A 99 -5.00 8.75 -2.81
N VAL A 100 -3.78 8.82 -3.36
CA VAL A 100 -2.61 9.24 -2.57
C VAL A 100 -1.99 10.56 -3.00
N ASP A 101 -2.31 11.06 -4.20
CA ASP A 101 -1.63 12.22 -4.76
C ASP A 101 -1.91 13.50 -3.94
N HIS A 102 -3.05 13.62 -3.25
CA HIS A 102 -3.36 14.76 -2.38
C HIS A 102 -2.59 14.78 -1.05
N TYR A 103 -1.95 13.67 -0.67
CA TYR A 103 -1.05 13.63 0.51
C TYR A 103 0.37 14.07 0.18
N THR A 104 0.67 14.28 -1.10
CA THR A 104 2.04 14.50 -1.56
C THR A 104 2.61 15.82 -1.05
N HIS A 105 3.76 15.73 -0.37
CA HIS A 105 4.55 16.88 0.04
C HIS A 105 5.91 16.83 -0.65
N TYR A 106 6.08 17.62 -1.71
CA TYR A 106 7.40 17.89 -2.28
C TYR A 106 7.90 19.24 -1.77
N HIS A 107 8.89 19.20 -0.87
CA HIS A 107 9.70 20.38 -0.58
C HIS A 107 10.78 20.49 -1.66
N PHE A 108 10.62 21.48 -2.54
CA PHE A 108 11.72 21.93 -3.38
C PHE A 108 12.69 22.71 -2.49
N ALA A 109 13.87 22.13 -2.23
CA ALA A 109 15.00 22.86 -1.66
C ALA A 109 15.63 23.79 -2.71
#